data_AF-A0A952AXX8-F1
#
_entry.id   AF-A0A952AXX8-F1
#
_cell.length_a   1.000
_cell.length_b   1.000
_cell.length_c   1.000
_cell.angle_alpha   90.00
_cell.angle_beta   90.00
_cell.angle_gamma   90.00
#
_symmetry.space_group_name_H-M   'P 1'
#
loop_
_entity.id
_entity.type
_entity.pdbx_description
1 polymer ?
#
loop_
_entity_poly.entity_id
_entity_poly.type
_entity_poly.pdbx_seq_one_letter_code
_entity_poly.pdbx_strand_id
1 'polypeptide(L)'
;MTGTVDLLLTRTRLRGVLVRARARVRARKLLDTDGYYLEFVGPSGVGKTTLLDGIKNRVLGDWRYWENIAQLESEIRDDAIDGAMQWQLLYAKARTLEGWRLNGFRKTLLMRYSSWVALSDIKIFNSQSTGGFWLHEGLCQNFSEEINALPDEEFSRVMFGRALVFVMPRRSMTVVERIKRRDKEADDIVPHHIGLDEDGLMRVVEAEIANCEELARRAEAAGIPICRVFAEDDPAMQADSVLAFERRILTAGAKPAGMEEGR
;
A
#
# COMPACT_ATOMS: atom_id res chain seq x y z
N MET A 1 -52.58 -27.96 -7.65
CA MET A 1 -51.61 -27.64 -8.72
C MET A 1 -51.38 -26.14 -8.75
N THR A 2 -50.62 -25.62 -7.79
CA THR A 2 -50.38 -24.18 -7.59
C THR A 2 -48.99 -24.05 -6.97
N GLY A 3 -47.97 -23.77 -7.79
CA GLY A 3 -46.61 -23.72 -7.25
C GLY A 3 -45.47 -23.39 -8.21
N THR A 4 -45.73 -22.77 -9.37
CA THR A 4 -44.66 -22.56 -10.38
C THR A 4 -44.58 -21.12 -10.93
N VAL A 5 -45.45 -20.21 -10.50
CA VAL A 5 -45.52 -18.86 -11.10
C VAL A 5 -44.67 -17.81 -10.35
N ASP A 6 -44.28 -18.05 -9.10
CA ASP A 6 -43.63 -17.02 -8.26
C ASP A 6 -42.10 -16.87 -8.46
N LEU A 7 -41.44 -17.85 -9.09
CA LEU A 7 -39.98 -17.87 -9.27
C LEU A 7 -39.49 -17.05 -10.49
N LEU A 8 -40.40 -16.72 -11.42
CA LEU A 8 -40.07 -15.94 -12.62
C LEU A 8 -40.17 -14.42 -12.40
N LEU A 9 -41.01 -13.96 -11.48
CA LEU A 9 -41.17 -12.53 -11.18
C LEU A 9 -40.03 -11.97 -10.30
N THR A 10 -39.43 -12.80 -9.45
CA THR A 10 -38.27 -12.43 -8.61
C THR A 10 -36.98 -12.29 -9.42
N ARG A 11 -36.76 -13.14 -10.43
CA ARG A 11 -35.57 -13.06 -11.31
C ARG A 11 -35.53 -11.82 -12.19
N THR A 12 -36.68 -11.32 -12.62
CA THR A 12 -36.77 -10.14 -13.49
C THR A 12 -36.54 -8.83 -12.72
N ARG A 13 -36.96 -8.77 -11.44
CA ARG A 13 -36.65 -7.64 -10.55
C ARG A 13 -35.17 -7.57 -10.18
N LEU A 14 -34.50 -8.70 -9.94
CA LEU A 14 -33.06 -8.74 -9.64
C LEU A 14 -32.18 -8.32 -10.84
N ARG A 15 -32.55 -8.70 -12.07
CA ARG A 15 -31.86 -8.22 -13.28
C ARG A 15 -32.01 -6.71 -13.48
N GLY A 16 -33.17 -6.13 -13.17
CA GLY A 16 -33.38 -4.68 -13.24
C GLY A 16 -32.53 -3.87 -12.24
N VAL A 17 -32.34 -4.41 -11.02
CA VAL A 17 -31.50 -3.77 -9.98
C VAL A 17 -30.00 -3.89 -10.33
N LEU A 18 -29.55 -5.05 -10.82
CA LEU A 18 -28.17 -5.27 -11.26
C LEU A 18 -27.79 -4.46 -12.51
N VAL A 19 -28.72 -4.30 -13.46
CA VAL A 19 -28.51 -3.48 -14.66
C VAL A 19 -28.51 -1.98 -14.32
N ARG A 20 -29.32 -1.52 -13.36
CA ARG A 20 -29.30 -0.12 -12.89
C ARG A 20 -28.08 0.21 -12.02
N ALA A 21 -27.58 -0.74 -11.22
CA ALA A 21 -26.31 -0.59 -10.51
C ALA A 21 -25.12 -0.50 -11.49
N ARG A 22 -25.08 -1.37 -12.52
CA ARG A 22 -24.06 -1.31 -13.58
C ARG A 22 -24.21 -0.10 -14.51
N ALA A 23 -25.41 0.41 -14.73
CA ALA A 23 -25.64 1.61 -15.55
C ALA A 23 -25.36 2.92 -14.82
N ARG A 24 -25.37 2.97 -13.48
CA ARG A 24 -24.89 4.12 -12.69
C ARG A 24 -23.37 4.21 -12.57
N VAL A 25 -22.66 3.15 -12.92
CA VAL A 25 -21.20 3.17 -13.12
C VAL A 25 -20.84 3.80 -14.48
N ARG A 26 -21.82 4.20 -15.32
CA ARG A 26 -21.57 4.99 -16.53
C ARG A 26 -21.08 6.41 -16.19
N ALA A 27 -19.89 6.71 -16.69
CA ALA A 27 -19.33 8.02 -16.98
C ALA A 27 -19.09 8.95 -15.78
N ARG A 28 -18.62 8.42 -14.64
CA ARG A 28 -17.80 9.27 -13.78
C ARG A 28 -16.49 9.48 -14.54
N LYS A 29 -16.24 10.71 -14.99
CA LYS A 29 -14.92 11.08 -15.53
C LYS A 29 -13.94 10.86 -14.37
N LEU A 30 -13.19 9.76 -14.44
CA LEU A 30 -12.16 9.47 -13.46
C LEU A 30 -11.16 10.63 -13.49
N LEU A 31 -10.68 11.03 -12.32
CA LEU A 31 -9.62 12.02 -12.24
C LEU A 31 -8.32 11.38 -12.73
N ASP A 32 -7.49 12.18 -13.41
CA ASP A 32 -6.16 11.76 -13.83
C ASP A 32 -5.32 11.43 -12.59
N THR A 33 -4.75 10.23 -12.58
CA THR A 33 -3.90 9.71 -11.49
C THR A 33 -2.47 9.46 -11.96
N ASP A 34 -2.16 9.81 -13.21
CA ASP A 34 -0.86 9.54 -13.84
C ASP A 34 0.28 10.08 -12.97
N GLY A 35 1.21 9.19 -12.64
CA GLY A 35 2.42 9.52 -11.88
C GLY A 35 2.25 9.59 -10.36
N TYR A 36 1.07 9.30 -9.81
CA TYR A 36 0.86 9.23 -8.36
C TYR A 36 0.97 7.81 -7.82
N TYR A 37 1.55 7.71 -6.63
CA TYR A 37 1.62 6.50 -5.82
C TYR A 37 0.96 6.80 -4.48
N LEU A 38 -0.11 6.08 -4.14
CA LEU A 38 -0.70 6.13 -2.82
C LEU A 38 -0.32 4.86 -2.06
N GLU A 39 0.56 4.99 -1.07
CA GLU A 39 1.06 3.86 -0.29
C GLU A 39 0.44 3.82 1.10
N PHE A 40 0.01 2.64 1.52
CA PHE A 40 -0.35 2.39 2.92
C PHE A 40 0.89 1.98 3.69
N VAL A 41 1.13 2.65 4.81
CA VAL A 41 2.26 2.42 5.70
C VAL A 41 1.74 2.17 7.12
N GLY A 42 2.34 1.23 7.83
CA GLY A 42 1.95 0.88 9.19
C GLY A 42 2.38 -0.53 9.59
N PRO A 43 2.42 -0.83 10.89
CA PRO A 43 2.93 -2.11 11.37
C PRO A 43 2.18 -3.30 10.78
N SER A 44 2.85 -4.44 10.66
CA SER A 44 2.22 -5.65 10.15
C SER A 44 1.05 -6.07 11.05
N GLY A 45 -0.09 -6.46 10.45
CA GLY A 45 -1.31 -6.80 11.19
C GLY A 45 -2.19 -5.62 11.63
N VAL A 46 -1.81 -4.37 11.34
CA VAL A 46 -2.59 -3.18 11.73
C VAL A 46 -3.92 -3.01 10.98
N GLY A 47 -4.10 -3.69 9.84
CA GLY A 47 -5.35 -3.68 9.06
C GLY A 47 -5.29 -2.94 7.72
N LYS A 48 -4.09 -2.67 7.17
CA LYS A 48 -3.89 -1.99 5.87
C LYS A 48 -4.73 -2.62 4.75
N THR A 49 -4.57 -3.92 4.50
CA THR A 49 -5.28 -4.65 3.45
C THR A 49 -6.80 -4.61 3.65
N THR A 50 -7.27 -4.76 4.88
CA THR A 50 -8.71 -4.68 5.21
C THR A 50 -9.28 -3.30 4.88
N LEU A 51 -8.56 -2.23 5.20
CA LEU A 51 -8.97 -0.86 4.87
C LEU A 51 -8.99 -0.65 3.35
N LEU A 52 -7.92 -1.05 2.66
CA LEU A 52 -7.81 -0.98 1.20
C LEU A 52 -8.98 -1.67 0.50
N ASP A 53 -9.26 -2.93 0.88
CA ASP A 53 -10.36 -3.71 0.31
C ASP A 53 -11.73 -3.08 0.57
N GLY A 54 -11.89 -2.43 1.74
CA GLY A 54 -13.12 -1.71 2.10
C GLY A 54 -13.39 -0.47 1.23
N ILE A 55 -12.37 0.09 0.58
CA ILE A 55 -12.49 1.35 -0.16
C ILE A 55 -12.21 1.26 -1.66
N LYS A 56 -11.64 0.15 -2.17
CA LYS A 56 -11.29 -0.01 -3.59
C LYS A 56 -12.43 0.28 -4.58
N ASN A 57 -13.68 0.05 -4.21
CA ASN A 57 -14.85 0.30 -5.06
C ASN A 57 -15.41 1.74 -4.93
N ARG A 58 -14.79 2.57 -4.10
CA ARG A 58 -15.26 3.92 -3.73
C ARG A 58 -14.30 5.03 -4.18
N VAL A 59 -13.10 4.66 -4.64
CA VAL A 59 -12.07 5.57 -5.15
C VAL A 59 -12.57 6.35 -6.36
N LEU A 60 -12.00 7.55 -6.58
CA LEU A 60 -12.39 8.49 -7.63
C LEU A 60 -11.48 8.44 -8.86
N GLY A 61 -10.23 8.04 -8.67
CA GLY A 61 -9.21 7.95 -9.73
C GLY A 61 -9.18 6.60 -10.45
N ASP A 62 -8.46 6.57 -11.58
CA ASP A 62 -8.15 5.33 -12.32
C ASP A 62 -6.94 4.62 -11.71
N TRP A 63 -7.16 4.06 -10.51
CA TRP A 63 -6.10 3.45 -9.73
C TRP A 63 -5.86 1.99 -10.12
N ARG A 64 -4.58 1.66 -10.25
CA ARG A 64 -4.07 0.30 -10.39
C ARG A 64 -3.62 -0.25 -9.03
N TYR A 65 -3.66 -1.56 -8.89
CA TYR A 65 -3.29 -2.29 -7.67
C TYR A 65 -2.19 -3.31 -7.96
N TRP A 66 -1.75 -4.03 -6.93
CA TRP A 66 -0.66 -5.02 -7.05
C TRP A 66 -0.92 -6.10 -8.10
N GLU A 67 -2.18 -6.50 -8.26
CA GLU A 67 -2.62 -7.48 -9.25
C GLU A 67 -2.41 -6.99 -10.69
N ASN A 68 -2.31 -5.68 -10.90
CA ASN A 68 -2.05 -5.08 -12.21
C ASN A 68 -0.55 -5.02 -12.54
N ILE A 69 0.35 -5.14 -11.57
CA ILE A 69 1.80 -4.97 -11.79
C ILE A 69 2.39 -6.14 -12.59
N ALA A 70 1.86 -7.35 -12.42
CA ALA A 70 2.29 -8.50 -13.23
C ALA A 70 2.05 -8.27 -14.74
N GLN A 71 1.09 -7.42 -15.10
CA GLN A 71 0.81 -7.06 -16.50
C GLN A 71 1.83 -6.06 -17.06
N LEU A 72 2.57 -5.35 -16.20
CA LEU A 72 3.64 -4.42 -16.61
C LEU A 72 4.93 -5.16 -17.03
N GLU A 73 5.07 -6.45 -16.68
CA GLU A 73 6.29 -7.22 -16.98
C GLU A 73 6.59 -7.33 -18.48
N SER A 74 5.57 -7.30 -19.33
CA SER A 74 5.76 -7.35 -20.79
C SER A 74 6.25 -6.03 -21.41
N GLU A 75 6.28 -4.93 -20.65
CA GLU A 75 6.47 -3.58 -21.18
C GLU A 75 7.88 -3.01 -20.95
N ILE A 76 8.68 -3.64 -20.09
CA ILE A 76 9.97 -3.08 -19.67
C ILE A 76 11.11 -3.73 -20.46
N ARG A 77 11.92 -2.90 -21.10
CA ARG A 77 13.15 -3.33 -21.75
C ARG A 77 14.30 -3.26 -20.74
N ASP A 78 15.10 -4.32 -20.66
CA ASP A 78 16.20 -4.44 -19.69
C ASP A 78 17.24 -3.30 -19.76
N ASP A 79 17.33 -2.61 -20.90
CA ASP A 79 18.26 -1.50 -21.15
C ASP A 79 17.74 -0.12 -20.69
N ALA A 80 16.48 -0.03 -20.26
CA ALA A 80 15.83 1.23 -19.88
C ALA A 80 15.48 1.34 -18.38
N ILE A 81 15.94 0.39 -17.55
CA ILE A 81 15.59 0.35 -16.13
C ILE A 81 16.43 1.38 -15.35
N ASP A 82 15.87 2.58 -15.12
CA ASP A 82 16.36 3.44 -14.04
C ASP A 82 15.78 2.94 -12.71
N GLY A 83 16.65 2.35 -11.90
CA GLY A 83 16.31 1.75 -10.61
C GLY A 83 17.42 1.91 -9.57
N ALA A 84 18.36 2.83 -9.78
CA ALA A 84 19.56 2.95 -8.96
C ALA A 84 19.22 3.15 -7.47
N MET A 85 18.21 3.97 -7.18
CA MET A 85 17.73 4.20 -5.82
C MET A 85 17.13 2.95 -5.18
N GLN A 86 16.32 2.19 -5.92
CA GLN A 86 15.71 0.96 -5.43
C GLN A 86 16.77 -0.12 -5.18
N TRP A 87 17.81 -0.20 -6.02
CA TRP A 87 18.94 -1.10 -5.77
C TRP A 87 19.77 -0.69 -4.55
N GLN A 88 19.97 0.61 -4.34
CA GLN A 88 20.62 1.13 -3.13
C GLN A 88 19.81 0.78 -1.87
N LEU A 89 18.48 0.96 -1.91
CA LEU A 89 17.59 0.54 -0.82
C LEU A 89 17.66 -0.97 -0.58
N LEU A 90 17.71 -1.79 -1.64
CA LEU A 90 17.83 -3.24 -1.54
C LEU A 90 19.15 -3.67 -0.89
N TYR A 91 20.25 -3.02 -1.27
CA TYR A 91 21.55 -3.24 -0.65
C TYR A 91 21.56 -2.84 0.83
N ALA A 92 21.01 -1.66 1.17
CA ALA A 92 20.86 -1.24 2.55
C ALA A 92 20.02 -2.24 3.35
N LYS A 93 18.92 -2.73 2.76
CA LYS A 93 18.03 -3.73 3.39
C LYS A 93 18.75 -5.04 3.71
N ALA A 94 19.56 -5.52 2.79
CA ALA A 94 20.36 -6.72 3.01
C ALA A 94 21.26 -6.57 4.24
N ARG A 95 21.92 -5.41 4.39
CA ARG A 95 22.76 -5.10 5.57
C ARG A 95 21.95 -4.97 6.85
N THR A 96 20.77 -4.36 6.81
CA THR A 96 19.86 -4.30 7.96
C THR A 96 19.48 -5.72 8.42
N LEU A 97 19.09 -6.60 7.48
CA LEU A 97 18.72 -7.98 7.77
C LEU A 97 19.90 -8.81 8.31
N GLU A 98 21.14 -8.51 7.94
CA GLU A 98 22.33 -9.13 8.54
C GLU A 98 22.42 -8.86 10.05
N GLY A 99 22.09 -7.64 10.49
CA GLY A 99 22.06 -7.26 11.91
C GLY A 99 20.92 -7.90 12.72
N TRP A 100 19.86 -8.38 12.05
CA TRP A 100 18.72 -8.99 12.73
C TRP A 100 19.04 -10.40 13.26
N ARG A 101 18.52 -10.71 14.45
CA ARG A 101 18.64 -12.03 15.10
C ARG A 101 17.65 -13.05 14.52
N LEU A 102 17.69 -13.25 13.21
CA LEU A 102 16.91 -14.24 12.47
C LEU A 102 17.80 -15.37 11.93
N ASN A 103 17.23 -16.56 11.71
CA ASN A 103 17.95 -17.61 11.00
C ASN A 103 18.07 -17.30 9.49
N GLY A 104 19.02 -17.96 8.82
CA GLY A 104 19.30 -17.70 7.40
C GLY A 104 18.08 -17.88 6.49
N PHE A 105 17.24 -18.88 6.75
CA PHE A 105 16.01 -19.13 5.98
C PHE A 105 15.05 -17.94 6.03
N ARG A 106 14.78 -17.38 7.23
CA ARG A 106 13.90 -16.21 7.39
C ARG A 106 14.48 -14.96 6.74
N LYS A 107 15.80 -14.75 6.85
CA LYS A 107 16.49 -13.65 6.14
C LYS A 107 16.29 -13.77 4.63
N THR A 108 16.45 -14.96 4.08
CA THR A 108 16.21 -15.21 2.64
C THR A 108 14.76 -14.95 2.23
N LEU A 109 13.77 -15.35 3.03
CA LEU A 109 12.36 -15.07 2.73
C LEU A 109 12.07 -13.56 2.72
N LEU A 110 12.56 -12.83 3.72
CA LEU A 110 12.40 -11.38 3.80
C LEU A 110 13.11 -10.69 2.62
N MET A 111 14.34 -11.11 2.30
CA MET A 111 15.10 -10.55 1.18
C MET A 111 14.40 -10.80 -0.15
N ARG A 112 13.87 -12.01 -0.38
CA ARG A 112 13.08 -12.32 -1.58
C ARG A 112 11.86 -11.41 -1.70
N TYR A 113 11.14 -11.20 -0.60
CA TYR A 113 9.98 -10.32 -0.57
C TYR A 113 10.37 -8.86 -0.85
N SER A 114 11.40 -8.33 -0.18
CA SER A 114 11.91 -6.98 -0.42
C SER A 114 12.40 -6.79 -1.87
N SER A 115 13.06 -7.78 -2.46
CA SER A 115 13.45 -7.74 -3.88
C SER A 115 12.24 -7.65 -4.80
N TRP A 116 11.17 -8.40 -4.51
CA TRP A 116 9.94 -8.30 -5.28
C TRP A 116 9.28 -6.92 -5.17
N VAL A 117 9.26 -6.31 -3.99
CA VAL A 117 8.74 -4.94 -3.80
C VAL A 117 9.58 -3.93 -4.56
N ALA A 118 10.91 -3.98 -4.45
CA ALA A 118 11.82 -3.08 -5.16
C ALA A 118 11.69 -3.21 -6.68
N LEU A 119 11.68 -4.44 -7.19
CA LEU A 119 11.48 -4.70 -8.62
C LEU A 119 10.15 -4.18 -9.11
N SER A 120 9.09 -4.38 -8.34
CA SER A 120 7.76 -3.88 -8.70
C SER A 120 7.69 -2.36 -8.71
N ASP A 121 8.35 -1.68 -7.78
CA ASP A 121 8.44 -0.23 -7.80
C ASP A 121 9.22 0.29 -9.01
N ILE A 122 10.35 -0.35 -9.34
CA ILE A 122 11.10 -0.09 -10.57
C ILE A 122 10.18 -0.25 -11.79
N LYS A 123 9.38 -1.32 -11.83
CA LYS A 123 8.47 -1.58 -12.95
C LYS A 123 7.43 -0.49 -13.11
N ILE A 124 6.83 -0.05 -12.00
CA ILE A 124 5.87 1.06 -12.02
C ILE A 124 6.55 2.33 -12.49
N PHE A 125 7.71 2.68 -11.92
CA PHE A 125 8.45 3.90 -12.24
C PHE A 125 8.81 4.00 -13.73
N ASN A 126 9.22 2.88 -14.32
CA ASN A 126 9.62 2.83 -15.74
C ASN A 126 8.45 2.56 -16.70
N SER A 127 7.25 2.29 -16.19
CA SER A 127 6.08 2.02 -17.03
C SER A 127 5.59 3.30 -17.71
N GLN A 128 5.18 3.20 -18.98
CA GLN A 128 4.43 4.28 -19.66
C GLN A 128 2.93 4.23 -19.32
N SER A 129 2.59 3.59 -18.21
CA SER A 129 1.22 3.27 -17.85
C SER A 129 0.43 4.54 -17.55
N THR A 130 -0.74 4.66 -18.15
CA THR A 130 -1.76 5.65 -17.75
C THR A 130 -2.45 5.13 -16.49
N GLY A 131 -2.39 5.89 -15.40
CA GLY A 131 -2.96 5.59 -14.09
C GLY A 131 -1.94 5.64 -12.96
N GLY A 132 -2.42 5.99 -11.77
CA GLY A 132 -1.66 5.92 -10.52
C GLY A 132 -1.80 4.56 -9.85
N PHE A 133 -1.05 4.34 -8.78
CA PHE A 133 -1.02 3.07 -8.05
C PHE A 133 -1.45 3.20 -6.60
N TRP A 134 -2.24 2.24 -6.11
CA TRP A 134 -2.56 2.04 -4.70
C TRP A 134 -1.85 0.80 -4.17
N LEU A 135 -0.88 1.03 -3.29
CA LEU A 135 0.04 -0.01 -2.82
C LEU A 135 -0.17 -0.21 -1.31
N HIS A 136 -0.68 -1.38 -0.90
CA HIS A 136 -0.73 -1.71 0.53
C HIS A 136 0.61 -2.24 1.09
N GLU A 137 1.53 -2.59 0.18
CA GLU A 137 2.86 -3.10 0.47
C GLU A 137 3.87 -2.47 -0.51
N GLY A 138 4.16 -1.18 -0.36
CA GLY A 138 5.07 -0.43 -1.22
C GLY A 138 6.49 -0.28 -0.66
N LEU A 139 7.29 0.59 -1.29
CA LEU A 139 8.65 0.89 -0.84
C LEU A 139 8.67 1.46 0.57
N CYS A 140 7.76 2.41 0.87
CA CYS A 140 7.74 3.10 2.16
C CYS A 140 7.46 2.16 3.32
N GLN A 141 6.67 1.11 3.09
CA GLN A 141 6.42 0.08 4.10
C GLN A 141 7.64 -0.83 4.29
N ASN A 142 8.21 -1.34 3.19
CA ASN A 142 9.22 -2.39 3.23
C ASN A 142 10.64 -1.90 3.49
N PHE A 143 10.91 -0.64 3.16
CA PHE A 143 12.22 0.00 3.25
C PHE A 143 12.19 1.23 4.16
N SER A 144 11.23 1.33 5.08
CA SER A 144 11.06 2.52 5.94
C SER A 144 12.34 2.88 6.72
N GLU A 145 13.04 1.88 7.29
CA GLU A 145 14.29 2.10 8.02
C GLU A 145 15.39 2.61 7.08
N GLU A 146 15.53 1.98 5.91
CA GLU A 146 16.51 2.35 4.90
C GLU A 146 16.24 3.74 4.32
N ILE A 147 14.98 4.06 4.05
CA ILE A 147 14.52 5.37 3.56
C ILE A 147 14.77 6.44 4.61
N ASN A 148 14.48 6.17 5.88
CA ASN A 148 14.74 7.09 6.98
C ASN A 148 16.23 7.38 7.18
N ALA A 149 17.12 6.50 6.72
CA ALA A 149 18.57 6.71 6.76
C ALA A 149 19.11 7.49 5.56
N LEU A 150 18.31 7.76 4.51
CA LEU A 150 18.78 8.48 3.32
C LEU A 150 19.01 9.98 3.61
N PRO A 151 20.01 10.60 2.95
CA PRO A 151 20.11 12.06 2.85
C PRO A 151 18.84 12.70 2.28
N ASP A 152 18.58 13.96 2.58
CA ASP A 152 17.31 14.62 2.21
C ASP A 152 17.07 14.70 0.69
N GLU A 153 18.13 14.84 -0.11
CA GLU A 153 18.03 14.82 -1.57
C GLU A 153 17.58 13.44 -2.09
N GLU A 154 18.22 12.38 -1.61
CA GLU A 154 17.88 10.98 -1.97
C GLU A 154 16.50 10.59 -1.46
N PHE A 155 16.14 11.01 -0.24
CA PHE A 155 14.80 10.85 0.32
C PHE A 155 13.76 11.49 -0.60
N SER A 156 13.97 12.74 -1.00
CA SER A 156 13.05 13.47 -1.89
C SER A 156 12.88 12.77 -3.23
N ARG A 157 13.96 12.20 -3.78
CA ARG A 157 13.91 11.40 -5.02
C ARG A 157 13.08 10.13 -4.87
N VAL A 158 13.26 9.38 -3.78
CA VAL A 158 12.46 8.15 -3.50
C VAL A 158 10.99 8.47 -3.27
N MET A 159 10.70 9.61 -2.64
CA MET A 159 9.35 10.05 -2.31
C MET A 159 8.61 10.75 -3.47
N PHE A 160 9.28 10.96 -4.61
CA PHE A 160 8.70 11.65 -5.75
C PHE A 160 7.41 10.96 -6.24
N GLY A 161 6.34 11.74 -6.39
CA GLY A 161 5.02 11.24 -6.79
C GLY A 161 4.26 10.46 -5.72
N ARG A 162 4.84 10.27 -4.52
CA ARG A 162 4.19 9.49 -3.46
C ARG A 162 3.28 10.35 -2.59
N ALA A 163 2.21 9.73 -2.12
CA ALA A 163 1.32 10.19 -1.07
C ALA A 163 1.13 9.02 -0.09
N LEU A 164 1.18 9.29 1.21
CA LEU A 164 1.20 8.22 2.21
C LEU A 164 -0.08 8.16 3.04
N VAL A 165 -0.60 6.97 3.26
CA VAL A 165 -1.67 6.68 4.21
C VAL A 165 -1.09 5.85 5.36
N PHE A 166 -0.85 6.51 6.48
CA PHE A 166 -0.40 5.86 7.70
C PHE A 166 -1.59 5.25 8.44
N VAL A 167 -1.58 3.93 8.57
CA VAL A 167 -2.52 3.17 9.40
C VAL A 167 -1.82 2.85 10.71
N MET A 168 -2.09 3.63 11.75
CA MET A 168 -1.37 3.57 13.02
C MET A 168 -2.24 2.93 14.10
N PRO A 169 -1.71 2.11 15.01
CA PRO A 169 -2.41 1.79 16.24
C PRO A 169 -2.27 2.93 17.25
N ARG A 170 -3.30 3.19 18.06
CA ARG A 170 -3.14 3.95 19.30
C ARG A 170 -2.46 3.12 20.38
N ARG A 171 -2.61 1.81 20.31
CA ARG A 171 -2.03 0.87 21.27
C ARG A 171 -1.38 -0.30 20.54
N SER A 172 -0.07 -0.49 20.73
CA SER A 172 0.70 -1.60 20.17
C SER A 172 0.06 -2.96 20.45
N MET A 173 -0.51 -3.15 21.65
CA MET A 173 -1.21 -4.38 22.03
C MET A 173 -2.34 -4.77 21.08
N THR A 174 -3.06 -3.80 20.50
CA THR A 174 -4.12 -4.09 19.53
C THR A 174 -3.58 -4.78 18.27
N VAL A 175 -2.35 -4.47 17.86
CA VAL A 175 -1.68 -5.15 16.73
C VAL A 175 -1.20 -6.53 17.15
N VAL A 176 -0.58 -6.65 18.32
CA VAL A 176 -0.10 -7.93 18.87
C VAL A 176 -1.24 -8.95 18.98
N GLU A 177 -2.39 -8.55 19.52
CA GLU A 177 -3.60 -9.38 19.62
C GLU A 177 -4.09 -9.87 18.24
N ARG A 178 -4.04 -8.99 17.23
CA ARG A 178 -4.43 -9.34 15.85
C ARG A 178 -3.45 -10.33 15.21
N ILE A 179 -2.14 -10.15 15.42
CA ILE A 179 -1.11 -11.07 14.93
C ILE A 179 -1.30 -12.45 15.57
N LYS A 180 -1.47 -12.52 16.90
CA LYS A 180 -1.69 -13.79 17.63
C LYS A 180 -2.98 -14.49 17.20
N ARG A 181 -4.03 -13.73 16.87
CA ARG A 181 -5.28 -14.31 16.35
C ARG A 181 -5.06 -14.97 14.98
N ARG A 182 -4.35 -14.30 14.07
CA ARG A 182 -4.01 -14.84 12.74
C ARG A 182 -3.16 -16.11 12.81
N ASP A 183 -2.19 -16.13 13.72
CA ASP A 183 -1.35 -17.31 13.97
C ASP A 183 -2.18 -18.54 14.36
N LYS A 184 -3.16 -18.36 15.26
CA LYS A 184 -4.08 -19.43 15.67
C LYS A 184 -5.02 -19.89 14.55
N GLU A 185 -5.36 -19.00 13.64
CA GLU A 185 -6.24 -19.28 12.49
C GLU A 185 -5.48 -19.93 11.31
N ALA A 186 -4.16 -20.17 11.45
CA ALA A 186 -3.25 -20.63 10.40
C ALA A 186 -3.28 -19.72 9.15
N ASP A 187 -3.56 -18.44 9.36
CA ASP A 187 -3.51 -17.40 8.34
C ASP A 187 -2.06 -16.97 8.09
N ASP A 188 -1.81 -16.21 7.02
CA ASP A 188 -0.46 -15.83 6.60
C ASP A 188 0.26 -14.97 7.67
N ILE A 189 1.30 -15.54 8.29
CA ILE A 189 2.13 -14.86 9.31
C ILE A 189 3.41 -14.36 8.66
N VAL A 190 3.69 -13.08 8.86
CA VAL A 190 4.94 -12.48 8.37
C VAL A 190 6.16 -13.14 9.02
N PRO A 191 7.22 -13.48 8.25
CA PRO A 191 8.34 -14.30 8.74
C PRO A 191 9.04 -13.81 10.02
N HIS A 192 9.04 -12.50 10.28
CA HIS A 192 9.67 -11.92 11.47
C HIS A 192 8.83 -12.06 12.75
N HIS A 193 7.55 -12.47 12.66
CA HIS A 193 6.71 -12.76 13.83
C HIS A 193 6.82 -14.20 14.33
N ILE A 194 7.30 -15.12 13.50
CA ILE A 194 7.21 -16.56 13.76
C ILE A 194 8.03 -16.94 15.00
N GLY A 195 7.38 -17.59 15.97
CA GLY A 195 8.04 -18.08 17.19
C GLY A 195 8.41 -17.00 18.19
N LEU A 196 7.88 -15.78 18.05
CA LEU A 196 7.95 -14.76 19.08
C LEU A 196 6.84 -14.95 20.10
N ASP A 197 7.17 -14.72 21.37
CA ASP A 197 6.18 -14.56 22.43
C ASP A 197 5.56 -13.15 22.39
N GLU A 198 4.66 -12.86 23.33
CA GLU A 198 3.95 -11.57 23.38
C GLU A 198 4.92 -10.39 23.54
N ASP A 199 5.94 -10.51 24.40
CA ASP A 199 6.95 -9.47 24.62
C ASP A 199 7.85 -9.28 23.39
N GLY A 200 8.18 -10.38 22.70
CA GLY A 200 8.89 -10.36 21.42
C GLY A 200 8.09 -9.62 20.35
N LEU A 201 6.81 -9.95 20.19
CA LEU A 201 5.90 -9.27 19.25
C LEU A 201 5.72 -7.80 19.61
N MET A 202 5.57 -7.48 20.90
CA MET A 202 5.42 -6.10 21.36
C MET A 202 6.61 -5.24 20.93
N ARG A 203 7.84 -5.72 21.17
CA ARG A 203 9.06 -4.99 20.78
C ARG A 203 9.15 -4.77 19.27
N VAL A 204 8.78 -5.77 18.47
CA VAL A 204 8.78 -5.63 17.00
C VAL A 204 7.75 -4.58 16.57
N VAL A 205 6.52 -4.68 17.06
CA VAL A 205 5.44 -3.73 16.74
C VAL A 205 5.80 -2.31 17.16
N GLU A 206 6.36 -2.12 18.36
CA GLU A 206 6.78 -0.80 18.85
C GLU A 206 7.90 -0.20 17.98
N ALA A 207 8.87 -1.01 17.56
CA ALA A 207 9.91 -0.57 16.64
C ALA A 207 9.34 -0.17 15.27
N GLU A 208 8.40 -0.96 14.73
CA GLU A 208 7.71 -0.63 13.48
C GLU A 208 6.90 0.67 13.60
N ILE A 209 6.19 0.89 14.71
CA ILE A 209 5.45 2.12 14.98
C ILE A 209 6.40 3.32 15.00
N ALA A 210 7.48 3.25 15.78
CA ALA A 210 8.46 4.33 15.88
C ALA A 210 9.07 4.68 14.51
N ASN A 211 9.37 3.66 13.70
CA ASN A 211 9.90 3.86 12.36
C ASN A 211 8.86 4.49 11.40
N CYS A 212 7.59 4.10 11.52
CA CYS A 212 6.49 4.74 10.77
C CYS A 212 6.30 6.21 11.19
N GLU A 213 6.39 6.52 12.48
CA GLU A 213 6.29 7.89 12.98
C GLU A 213 7.42 8.77 12.46
N GLU A 214 8.66 8.26 12.46
CA GLU A 214 9.81 8.97 11.90
C GLU A 214 9.66 9.20 10.40
N LEU A 215 9.21 8.20 9.65
CA LEU A 215 8.95 8.34 8.22
C LEU A 215 7.86 9.38 7.95
N ALA A 216 6.78 9.37 8.74
CA ALA A 216 5.70 10.35 8.63
C ALA A 216 6.21 11.77 8.88
N ARG A 217 7.06 11.95 9.91
CA ARG A 217 7.67 13.23 10.24
C ARG A 217 8.56 13.75 9.12
N ARG A 218 9.42 12.89 8.55
CA ARG A 218 10.28 13.26 7.40
C ARG A 218 9.45 13.59 6.16
N ALA A 219 8.43 12.79 5.87
CA ALA A 219 7.52 13.02 4.74
C ALA A 219 6.81 14.38 4.86
N GLU A 220 6.28 14.72 6.03
CA GLU A 220 5.67 16.04 6.28
C GLU A 220 6.67 17.18 6.11
N ALA A 221 7.88 17.04 6.64
CA ALA A 221 8.93 18.05 6.52
C ALA A 221 9.34 18.30 5.05
N ALA A 222 9.29 17.26 4.21
CA ALA A 222 9.54 17.33 2.77
C ALA A 222 8.30 17.76 1.95
N GLY A 223 7.17 18.08 2.60
CA GLY A 223 5.94 18.48 1.91
C GLY A 223 5.22 17.32 1.19
N ILE A 224 5.58 16.07 1.50
CA ILE A 224 4.92 14.89 0.94
C ILE A 224 3.51 14.80 1.56
N PRO A 225 2.45 14.67 0.75
CA PRO A 225 1.10 14.56 1.29
C PRO A 225 0.92 13.29 2.10
N ILE A 226 0.39 13.44 3.32
CA ILE A 226 0.07 12.29 4.17
C ILE A 226 -1.37 12.34 4.71
N CYS A 227 -1.89 11.16 5.03
CA CYS A 227 -3.11 10.91 5.78
C CYS A 227 -2.78 9.97 6.93
N ARG A 228 -3.27 10.27 8.14
CA ARG A 228 -3.16 9.36 9.29
C ARG A 228 -4.55 8.87 9.66
N VAL A 229 -4.70 7.57 9.80
CA VAL A 229 -5.90 6.90 10.32
C VAL A 229 -5.49 5.94 11.41
N PHE A 230 -6.38 5.71 12.39
CA PHE A 230 -6.06 4.85 13.51
C PHE A 230 -6.83 3.54 13.46
N ALA A 231 -6.14 2.43 13.75
CA ALA A 231 -6.65 1.07 13.63
C ALA A 231 -7.88 0.77 14.52
N GLU A 232 -8.06 1.56 15.58
CA GLU A 232 -9.17 1.48 16.53
C GLU A 232 -10.36 2.38 16.17
N ASP A 233 -10.23 3.25 15.17
CA ASP A 233 -11.34 4.08 14.70
C ASP A 233 -12.42 3.22 14.02
N ASP A 234 -13.63 3.77 13.91
CA ASP A 234 -14.68 3.15 13.11
C ASP A 234 -14.22 2.95 11.65
N PRO A 235 -14.39 1.75 11.05
CA PRO A 235 -13.92 1.47 9.70
C PRO A 235 -14.50 2.41 8.62
N ALA A 236 -15.73 2.89 8.78
CA ALA A 236 -16.32 3.83 7.83
C ALA A 236 -15.64 5.21 7.95
N MET A 237 -15.32 5.66 9.17
CA MET A 237 -14.55 6.89 9.38
C MET A 237 -13.14 6.84 8.80
N GLN A 238 -12.43 5.71 8.98
CA GLN A 238 -11.11 5.49 8.38
C GLN A 238 -11.21 5.58 6.85
N ALA A 239 -12.18 4.86 6.28
CA ALA A 239 -12.43 4.84 4.84
C ALA A 239 -12.74 6.24 4.28
N ASP A 240 -13.61 6.99 4.94
CA ASP A 240 -13.99 8.34 4.53
C ASP A 240 -12.79 9.31 4.59
N SER A 241 -11.93 9.16 5.59
CA SER A 241 -10.70 9.95 5.72
C SER A 241 -9.73 9.70 4.57
N VAL A 242 -9.50 8.44 4.20
CA VAL A 242 -8.64 8.07 3.07
C VAL A 242 -9.22 8.55 1.73
N LEU A 243 -10.53 8.42 1.52
CA LEU A 243 -11.19 8.90 0.30
C LEU A 243 -11.21 10.43 0.19
N ALA A 244 -11.33 11.14 1.32
CA ALA A 244 -11.18 12.59 1.34
C ALA A 244 -9.74 13.01 1.02
N PHE A 245 -8.76 12.26 1.54
CA PHE A 245 -7.35 12.45 1.23
C PHE A 245 -7.06 12.25 -0.27
N GLU A 246 -7.52 11.14 -0.86
CA GLU A 246 -7.42 10.88 -2.30
C GLU A 246 -7.95 12.06 -3.12
N ARG A 247 -9.16 12.54 -2.79
CA ARG A 247 -9.74 13.70 -3.48
C ARG A 247 -8.87 14.94 -3.39
N ARG A 248 -8.25 15.20 -2.23
CA ARG A 248 -7.35 16.33 -2.04
C ARG A 248 -6.12 16.22 -2.94
N ILE A 249 -5.52 15.04 -3.06
CA ILE A 249 -4.38 14.80 -3.96
C ILE A 249 -4.77 15.10 -5.40
N LEU A 250 -5.88 14.53 -5.86
CA LEU A 250 -6.29 14.64 -7.26
C LEU A 250 -6.81 16.03 -7.65
N THR A 251 -7.24 16.83 -6.67
CA THR A 251 -7.72 18.20 -6.92
C THR A 251 -6.64 19.27 -6.73
N ALA A 252 -5.60 18.99 -5.96
CA ALA A 252 -4.49 19.92 -5.77
C ALA A 252 -3.72 20.19 -7.08
N GLY A 253 -3.85 19.32 -8.09
CA GLY A 253 -3.34 19.55 -9.44
C GLY A 253 -1.81 19.69 -9.55
N ALA A 254 -1.09 19.57 -8.43
CA ALA A 254 0.35 19.61 -8.37
C ALA A 254 0.90 18.27 -8.87
N LYS A 255 0.90 18.06 -10.19
CA LYS A 255 1.77 17.04 -10.76
C LYS A 255 3.18 17.29 -10.21
N PRO A 256 3.88 16.26 -9.70
CA PRO A 256 5.24 16.42 -9.22
C PRO A 256 6.07 17.14 -10.28
N ALA A 257 6.54 18.36 -9.97
CA ALA A 257 7.35 19.15 -10.89
C ALA A 257 8.62 18.35 -11.20
N GLY A 258 8.75 17.85 -12.44
CA GLY A 258 9.81 16.93 -12.83
C GLY A 258 9.42 15.85 -13.84
N MET A 259 8.12 15.64 -14.11
CA MET A 259 7.67 14.78 -15.23
C MET A 259 7.48 15.53 -16.55
N GLU A 260 7.55 16.86 -16.55
CA GLU A 260 7.50 17.65 -17.77
C GLU A 260 8.94 17.86 -18.27
N GLU A 261 9.25 17.27 -19.43
CA GLU A 261 10.44 17.51 -20.26
C GLU A 261 11.73 16.74 -19.92
N GLY A 262 11.63 15.41 -19.88
CA GLY A 262 12.76 14.49 -20.00
C GLY A 262 12.43 13.32 -20.93
N ARG A 263 12.05 13.60 -22.18
CA ARG A 263 11.95 12.63 -23.28
C ARG A 263 12.72 13.13 -24.48
#